data_AF-A0AAN0JF87-F1
#
_entry.id   AF-A0AAN0JF87-F1
#
_cell.length_a   1.000
_cell.length_b   1.000
_cell.length_c   1.000
_cell.angle_alpha   90.00
_cell.angle_beta   90.00
_cell.angle_gamma   90.00
#
_symmetry.space_group_name_H-M   'P 1'
#
loop_
_entity.id
_entity.type
_entity.pdbx_description
1 polymer ?
#
loop_
_entity_poly.entity_id
_entity_poly.type
_entity_poly.pdbx_seq_one_letter_code
_entity_poly.pdbx_strand_id
1 'polypeptide(L)'
;MTLLNAIWKHFYSLKSGGEHGTLYQLRNLLGRTNVKKDPSKSFDECEDFLLTAIEGFIVTAAMHILRMKSLDDVPDSEVVPEDSWLNPELERKRILSEVTRDI
;
A
#
# COMPACT_ATOMS: atom_id res chain seq x y z
N MET A 1 25.50 -0.41 2.25
CA MET A 1 24.32 -0.88 1.49
C MET A 1 23.11 -0.39 2.27
N THR A 2 22.32 0.53 1.72
CA THR A 2 21.14 1.10 2.40
C THR A 2 19.94 0.15 2.27
N LEU A 3 18.93 0.30 3.14
CA LEU A 3 17.67 -0.45 3.06
C LEU A 3 17.02 -0.31 1.68
N LEU A 4 16.95 0.93 1.17
CA LEU A 4 16.42 1.24 -0.17
C LEU A 4 17.12 0.43 -1.27
N ASN A 5 18.45 0.31 -1.23
CA ASN A 5 19.21 -0.47 -2.21
C ASN A 5 18.89 -1.97 -2.12
N ALA A 6 18.68 -2.50 -0.91
CA ALA A 6 18.29 -3.89 -0.72
C ALA A 6 16.88 -4.12 -1.29
N ILE A 7 15.93 -3.24 -1.00
CA ILE A 7 14.56 -3.31 -1.54
C ILE A 7 14.59 -3.26 -3.07
N TRP A 8 15.31 -2.31 -3.67
CA TRP A 8 15.40 -2.20 -5.13
C TRP A 8 15.97 -3.47 -5.78
N LYS A 9 17.00 -4.05 -5.16
CA LYS A 9 17.63 -5.27 -5.68
C LYS A 9 16.65 -6.45 -5.73
N HIS A 10 15.74 -6.55 -4.78
CA HIS A 10 14.82 -7.68 -4.67
C HIS A 10 13.45 -7.44 -5.32
N PHE A 11 12.93 -6.21 -5.27
CA PHE A 11 11.56 -5.89 -5.63
C PHE A 11 11.40 -5.00 -6.86
N TYR A 12 12.51 -4.48 -7.43
CA TYR A 12 12.48 -3.62 -8.60
C TYR A 12 13.16 -4.26 -9.83
N SER A 13 12.36 -4.75 -10.77
CA SER A 13 12.83 -5.36 -12.02
C SER A 13 12.21 -4.72 -13.25
N LEU A 14 13.02 -4.26 -14.21
CA LEU A 14 12.51 -3.72 -15.47
C LEU A 14 11.71 -4.75 -16.29
N LYS A 15 11.88 -6.05 -16.02
CA LYS A 15 11.18 -7.13 -16.71
C LYS A 15 9.75 -7.31 -16.20
N SER A 16 9.43 -6.81 -15.00
CA SER A 16 8.10 -6.98 -14.39
C SER A 16 7.09 -5.93 -14.87
N GLY A 17 7.35 -5.21 -15.97
CA GLY A 17 6.49 -4.12 -16.43
C GLY A 17 5.08 -4.56 -16.83
N GLY A 18 4.91 -5.84 -17.20
CA GLY A 18 3.60 -6.44 -17.47
C GLY A 18 2.95 -7.11 -16.25
N GLU A 19 3.64 -7.17 -15.11
CA GLU A 19 3.16 -7.82 -13.89
C GLU A 19 2.54 -6.78 -12.97
N HIS A 20 1.20 -6.83 -12.85
CA HIS A 20 0.43 -5.90 -12.02
C HIS A 20 0.86 -5.96 -10.56
N GLY A 21 0.98 -4.78 -9.94
CA GLY A 21 1.34 -4.64 -8.53
C GLY A 21 2.84 -4.71 -8.26
N THR A 22 3.70 -4.90 -9.27
CA THR A 22 5.14 -4.81 -9.07
C THR A 22 5.62 -3.36 -9.08
N LEU A 23 6.72 -3.06 -8.35
CA LEU A 23 7.23 -1.68 -8.25
C LEU A 23 7.52 -1.06 -9.63
N TYR A 24 8.03 -1.82 -10.59
CA TYR A 24 8.30 -1.27 -11.93
C TYR A 24 7.02 -1.01 -12.72
N GLN A 25 6.02 -1.88 -12.64
CA GLN A 25 4.72 -1.66 -13.27
C GLN A 25 4.01 -0.45 -12.64
N LEU A 26 3.98 -0.34 -11.31
CA LEU A 26 3.41 0.81 -10.59
C LEU A 26 4.12 2.13 -10.94
N ARG A 27 5.45 2.12 -11.04
CA ARG A 27 6.24 3.28 -11.48
C ARG A 27 5.82 3.77 -12.85
N ASN A 28 5.52 2.86 -13.78
CA ASN A 28 5.04 3.21 -15.12
C ASN A 28 3.58 3.71 -15.08
N LEU A 29 2.71 3.04 -14.32
CA LEU A 29 1.30 3.42 -14.15
C LEU A 29 1.15 4.84 -13.56
N LEU A 30 1.96 5.17 -12.56
CA LEU A 30 1.96 6.48 -11.89
C LEU A 30 2.78 7.55 -12.64
N GLY A 31 3.35 7.23 -13.81
CA GLY A 31 4.13 8.19 -14.60
C GLY A 31 5.43 8.68 -13.94
N ARG A 32 5.98 7.95 -12.97
CA ARG A 32 7.18 8.33 -12.18
C ARG A 32 8.48 8.06 -12.95
N THR A 33 8.68 8.80 -14.05
CA THR A 33 9.83 8.59 -14.95
C THR A 33 11.19 8.99 -14.34
N ASN A 34 11.15 9.82 -13.30
CA ASN A 34 12.30 10.23 -12.48
C ASN A 34 12.90 9.09 -11.65
N VAL A 35 12.11 8.09 -11.26
CA VAL A 35 12.56 6.89 -10.53
C VAL A 35 13.50 6.06 -11.41
N LYS A 36 14.73 5.83 -10.92
CA LYS A 36 15.78 5.08 -11.64
C LYS A 36 15.90 3.65 -11.14
N LYS A 37 16.48 2.80 -11.99
CA LYS A 37 16.85 1.41 -11.64
C LYS A 37 17.93 1.37 -10.56
N ASP A 38 18.80 2.37 -10.54
CA ASP A 38 19.82 2.54 -9.51
C ASP A 38 19.37 3.65 -8.56
N PRO A 39 18.89 3.32 -7.35
CA PRO A 39 18.36 4.30 -6.41
C PRO A 39 19.44 5.24 -5.88
N SER A 40 20.72 4.92 -5.98
CA SER A 40 21.80 5.84 -5.58
C SER A 40 21.91 7.08 -6.49
N LYS A 41 21.31 7.03 -7.68
CA LYS A 41 21.32 8.13 -8.67
C LYS A 41 20.11 9.07 -8.54
N SER A 42 19.12 8.69 -7.75
CA SER A 42 17.85 9.42 -7.56
C SER A 42 17.23 8.95 -6.24
N PHE A 43 17.94 9.22 -5.14
CA PHE A 43 17.60 8.64 -3.84
C PHE A 43 16.24 9.12 -3.36
N ASP A 44 16.05 10.44 -3.32
CA ASP A 44 14.83 11.09 -2.85
C ASP A 44 13.61 10.64 -3.68
N GLU A 45 13.75 10.59 -5.00
CA GLU A 45 12.64 10.19 -5.87
C GLU A 45 12.28 8.71 -5.72
N CYS A 46 13.27 7.86 -5.47
CA CYS A 46 13.05 6.44 -5.21
C CYS A 46 12.44 6.21 -3.82
N GLU A 47 12.87 6.95 -2.81
CA GLU A 47 12.27 6.90 -1.46
C GLU A 47 10.81 7.36 -1.49
N ASP A 48 10.52 8.52 -2.06
CA ASP A 48 9.16 9.04 -2.20
C ASP A 48 8.24 8.07 -2.94
N PHE A 49 8.75 7.47 -4.02
CA PHE A 49 8.01 6.47 -4.79
C PHE A 49 7.75 5.20 -3.96
N LEU A 50 8.74 4.74 -3.21
CA LEU A 50 8.59 3.56 -2.36
C LEU A 50 7.54 3.78 -1.28
N LEU A 51 7.56 4.94 -0.62
CA LEU A 51 6.54 5.30 0.38
C LEU A 51 5.15 5.29 -0.23
N THR A 52 4.98 5.94 -1.38
CA THR A 52 3.70 5.95 -2.11
C THR A 52 3.22 4.53 -2.45
N ALA A 53 4.12 3.65 -2.91
CA ALA A 53 3.78 2.28 -3.27
C ALA A 53 3.37 1.46 -2.03
N ILE A 54 4.09 1.61 -0.91
CA ILE A 54 3.78 0.93 0.36
C ILE A 54 2.43 1.40 0.90
N GLU A 55 2.16 2.70 0.92
CA GLU A 55 0.86 3.25 1.31
C GLU A 55 -0.26 2.67 0.45
N GLY A 56 -0.06 2.58 -0.87
CA GLY A 56 -0.99 1.93 -1.79
C GLY A 56 -1.24 0.45 -1.46
N PHE A 57 -0.19 -0.31 -1.11
CA PHE A 57 -0.33 -1.71 -0.69
C PHE A 57 -1.09 -1.83 0.64
N ILE A 58 -0.82 -0.97 1.62
CA ILE A 58 -1.52 -0.93 2.91
C ILE A 58 -3.01 -0.64 2.70
N VAL A 59 -3.34 0.37 1.90
CA VAL A 59 -4.74 0.71 1.57
C VAL A 59 -5.42 -0.45 0.84
N THR A 60 -4.74 -1.08 -0.12
CA THR A 60 -5.28 -2.24 -0.86
C THR A 60 -5.52 -3.44 0.07
N ALA A 61 -4.61 -3.72 1.00
CA ALA A 61 -4.77 -4.78 2.00
C ALA A 61 -5.95 -4.49 2.94
N ALA A 62 -6.06 -3.25 3.42
CA ALA A 62 -7.19 -2.81 4.24
C ALA A 62 -8.53 -2.96 3.50
N MET A 63 -8.60 -2.51 2.24
CA MET A 63 -9.79 -2.68 1.41
C MET A 63 -10.16 -4.16 1.23
N HIS A 64 -9.16 -5.02 1.00
CA HIS A 64 -9.38 -6.45 0.87
C HIS A 64 -9.98 -7.08 2.14
N ILE A 65 -9.43 -6.75 3.32
CA ILE A 65 -9.95 -7.22 4.62
C ILE A 65 -11.36 -6.70 4.89
N LEU A 66 -11.63 -5.44 4.52
CA LEU A 66 -12.92 -4.79 4.68
C LEU A 66 -13.93 -5.13 3.57
N ARG A 67 -13.56 -6.02 2.63
CA ARG A 67 -14.35 -6.41 1.45
C ARG A 67 -14.80 -5.24 0.57
N MET A 68 -14.02 -4.17 0.54
CA MET A 68 -14.25 -2.98 -0.29
C MET A 68 -13.68 -3.20 -1.70
N LYS A 69 -14.47 -2.90 -2.74
CA LYS A 69 -14.02 -2.92 -4.15
C LYS A 69 -13.52 -1.56 -4.61
N SER A 70 -14.01 -0.48 -4.02
CA SER A 70 -13.63 0.89 -4.31
C SER A 70 -13.38 1.69 -3.02
N LEU A 71 -12.67 2.82 -3.12
CA LEU A 71 -12.46 3.71 -1.97
C LEU A 71 -13.74 4.40 -1.51
N ASP A 72 -14.75 4.46 -2.38
CA ASP A 72 -16.05 5.05 -2.09
C ASP A 72 -17.03 4.03 -1.48
N ASP A 73 -16.62 2.76 -1.34
CA ASP A 73 -17.45 1.72 -0.74
C ASP A 73 -17.52 1.86 0.79
N VAL A 74 -18.59 1.32 1.37
CA VAL A 74 -18.69 1.12 2.82
C VAL A 74 -18.16 -0.28 3.14
N PRO A 75 -17.39 -0.46 4.24
CA PRO A 75 -16.94 -1.78 4.67
C PRO A 75 -18.11 -2.76 4.80
N ASP A 76 -18.03 -3.89 4.09
CA ASP A 76 -18.98 -5.00 4.18
C ASP A 76 -18.27 -6.19 4.82
N SER A 77 -17.91 -6.04 6.09
CA SER A 77 -17.15 -7.06 6.82
C SER A 77 -17.80 -7.39 8.16
N GLU A 78 -17.78 -8.66 8.54
CA GLU A 78 -18.26 -9.12 9.86
C GLU A 78 -17.49 -8.47 11.02
N VAL A 79 -16.29 -7.95 10.74
CA VAL A 79 -15.39 -7.33 11.74
C VAL A 79 -15.79 -5.88 12.01
N VAL A 80 -16.44 -5.21 11.05
CA VAL A 80 -16.90 -3.81 11.20
C VAL A 80 -18.43 -3.80 11.14
N PRO A 81 -19.12 -3.83 12.29
CA PRO A 81 -20.57 -3.79 12.33
C PRO A 81 -21.13 -2.56 11.61
N GLU A 82 -22.30 -2.73 10.99
CA GLU A 82 -23.12 -1.62 10.52
C GLU A 82 -23.35 -0.65 11.70
N ASP A 83 -23.28 0.65 11.42
CA ASP A 83 -23.35 1.70 12.44
C ASP A 83 -22.25 1.74 13.51
N SER A 84 -21.14 1.03 13.33
CA SER A 84 -19.98 1.06 14.24
C SER A 84 -19.40 2.47 14.50
N TRP A 85 -19.59 3.41 13.58
CA TRP A 85 -19.25 4.83 13.73
C TRP A 85 -20.00 5.52 14.88
N LEU A 86 -21.19 5.04 15.27
CA LEU A 86 -21.97 5.50 16.43
C LEU A 86 -21.44 4.97 17.76
N ASN A 87 -20.55 3.96 17.74
CA ASN A 87 -20.01 3.38 18.97
C ASN A 87 -19.10 4.36 19.73
N PRO A 88 -18.99 4.23 21.06
CA PRO A 88 -18.03 4.98 21.87
C PRO A 88 -16.59 4.80 21.36
N GLU A 89 -15.75 5.81 21.55
CA GLU A 89 -14.36 5.83 21.05
C GLU A 89 -13.56 4.57 21.40
N LEU A 90 -13.70 4.08 22.63
CA LEU A 90 -13.01 2.88 23.11
C LEU A 90 -13.34 1.65 22.25
N GLU A 91 -14.61 1.49 21.88
CA GLU A 91 -15.08 0.36 21.10
C GLU A 91 -14.66 0.48 19.64
N ARG A 92 -14.68 1.69 19.07
CA ARG A 92 -14.13 1.93 17.72
C ARG A 92 -12.64 1.62 17.65
N LYS A 93 -11.86 1.94 18.69
CA LYS A 93 -10.44 1.56 18.78
C LYS A 93 -10.24 0.05 18.89
N ARG A 94 -11.11 -0.66 19.62
CA ARG A 94 -11.07 -2.12 19.72
C ARG A 94 -11.31 -2.76 18.35
N ILE A 95 -12.35 -2.33 17.64
CA ILE A 95 -12.67 -2.78 16.28
C ILE A 95 -11.50 -2.50 15.34
N LEU A 96 -10.94 -1.29 15.36
CA LEU A 96 -9.79 -0.93 14.53
C LEU A 96 -8.58 -1.86 14.80
N SER A 97 -8.25 -2.10 16.07
CA SER A 97 -7.16 -3.01 16.45
C SER A 97 -7.40 -4.46 16.03
N GLU A 98 -8.66 -4.88 15.91
CA GLU A 98 -9.03 -6.22 15.46
C GLU A 98 -8.85 -6.34 13.94
N VAL A 99 -9.34 -5.35 13.18
CA VAL A 99 -9.18 -5.25 11.72
C VAL A 99 -7.71 -5.17 11.31
N THR A 100 -6.90 -4.38 12.02
CA THR A 100 -5.49 -4.18 11.66
C THR A 100 -4.55 -5.27 12.17
N ARG A 101 -5.05 -6.33 12.82
CA ARG A 101 -4.19 -7.40 13.33
C ARG A 101 -3.49 -8.17 12.22
N ASP A 102 -4.16 -8.30 11.07
CA ASP A 102 -3.71 -9.11 9.94
C ASP A 102 -3.02 -8.29 8.83
N ILE A 103 -2.81 -6.99 9.07
CA ILE A 103 -2.08 -6.05 8.20
C ILE A 103 -0.67 -5.82 8.76
#